data_AF-A0A4V6E8M0-F1
#
_entry.id   AF-A0A4V6E8M0-F1
#
_cell.length_a   1.000
_cell.length_b   1.000
_cell.length_c   1.000
_cell.angle_alpha   90.00
_cell.angle_beta   90.00
_cell.angle_gamma   90.00
#
_symmetry.space_group_name_H-M   'P 1'
#
loop_
_entity.id
_entity.type
_entity.pdbx_description
1 polymer ?
#
loop_
_entity_poly.entity_id
_entity_poly.type
_entity_poly.pdbx_seq_one_letter_code
_entity_poly.pdbx_strand_id
1 'polypeptide(L)'
;FLDPSVTFGAEATIRHAVFNVASIVTTTGYASTDYVLWAPAAKHMLFMGMFVGGMVGSTTCSIKSLRWLVALKSFRRDLFTAIHPESVRPVRISGEPVDEGAIRDIYAYLLLSIVIFFLLAVVIVVDAERANLRVTEFEALGAAATTFLNIGPAFGDAGPYGTFATFPLRRT
;
A
#
# COMPACT_ATOMS: atom_id res chain seq x y z
N PHE A 1 15.05 5.48 -15.25
CA PHE A 1 15.92 5.07 -14.13
C PHE A 1 16.81 6.21 -13.59
N LEU A 2 16.80 7.42 -14.15
CA LEU A 2 17.47 8.60 -13.58
C LEU A 2 16.58 9.83 -13.81
N ASP A 3 16.30 10.59 -12.76
CA ASP A 3 15.77 11.95 -12.83
C ASP A 3 16.96 12.89 -13.16
N PRO A 4 16.89 13.75 -14.19
CA PRO A 4 17.99 14.62 -14.60
C PRO A 4 18.39 15.71 -13.59
N SER A 5 17.59 15.95 -12.55
CA SER A 5 17.78 17.09 -11.63
C SER A 5 18.59 16.76 -10.37
N VAL A 6 18.82 15.48 -10.06
CA VAL A 6 19.58 15.06 -8.87
C VAL A 6 20.52 13.90 -9.23
N THR A 7 21.75 14.23 -9.62
CA THR A 7 22.77 13.24 -10.01
C THR A 7 23.42 12.64 -8.77
N PHE A 8 22.76 11.66 -8.17
CA PHE A 8 23.41 10.78 -7.18
C PHE A 8 24.32 9.79 -7.88
N GLY A 9 25.47 9.46 -7.26
CA GLY A 9 26.26 8.30 -7.66
C GLY A 9 25.46 7.00 -7.51
N ALA A 10 25.88 5.92 -8.17
CA ALA A 10 25.16 4.65 -8.16
C ALA A 10 24.91 4.10 -6.72
N GLU A 11 25.91 4.24 -5.85
CA GLU A 11 25.81 3.86 -4.44
C GLU A 11 24.70 4.63 -3.71
N ALA A 12 24.69 5.96 -3.83
CA ALA A 12 23.70 6.82 -3.19
C ALA A 12 22.29 6.55 -3.72
N THR A 13 22.14 6.35 -5.04
CA THR A 13 20.86 6.00 -5.66
C THR A 13 20.27 4.72 -5.07
N ILE A 14 21.09 3.66 -4.95
CA ILE A 14 20.65 2.39 -4.37
C ILE A 14 20.28 2.56 -2.90
N ARG A 15 21.11 3.28 -2.12
CA ARG A 15 20.85 3.54 -0.71
C ARG A 15 19.52 4.26 -0.50
N HIS A 16 19.26 5.34 -1.23
CA HIS A 16 18.02 6.11 -1.14
C HIS A 16 16.80 5.32 -1.63
N ALA A 17 16.95 4.54 -2.69
CA ALA A 17 15.91 3.63 -3.18
C ALA A 17 15.50 2.61 -2.10
N VAL A 18 16.48 1.90 -1.55
CA VAL A 18 16.25 0.88 -0.51
C VAL A 18 15.66 1.49 0.76
N PHE A 19 16.17 2.64 1.20
CA PHE A 19 15.67 3.32 2.40
C PHE A 19 14.19 3.71 2.26
N ASN A 20 13.83 4.38 1.17
CA ASN A 20 12.44 4.83 0.97
C ASN A 20 11.48 3.64 0.79
N VAL A 21 11.88 2.61 0.04
CA VAL A 21 11.07 1.40 -0.13
C VAL A 21 10.86 0.68 1.20
N ALA A 22 11.94 0.46 1.97
CA ALA A 22 11.85 -0.19 3.27
C ALA A 22 10.93 0.59 4.21
N SER A 23 11.11 1.91 4.31
CA SER A 23 10.31 2.78 5.17
C SER A 23 8.82 2.75 4.83
N ILE A 24 8.46 2.75 3.55
CA ILE A 24 7.06 2.67 3.11
C ILE A 24 6.45 1.29 3.42
N VAL A 25 7.16 0.20 3.09
CA VAL A 25 6.69 -1.18 3.34
C VAL A 25 6.56 -1.48 4.84
N THR A 26 7.46 -0.94 5.68
CA THR A 26 7.37 -1.07 7.13
C THR A 26 6.49 -0.02 7.78
N THR A 27 5.73 0.76 7.00
CA THR A 27 4.84 1.84 7.48
C THR A 27 5.52 2.77 8.49
N THR A 28 6.80 3.05 8.30
CA THR A 28 7.60 3.91 9.19
C THR A 28 7.46 5.37 8.77
N GLY A 29 7.29 5.62 7.48
CA GLY A 29 6.94 6.94 6.96
C GLY A 29 8.08 7.95 6.88
N TYR A 30 9.32 7.53 7.09
CA TYR A 30 10.49 8.36 6.81
C TYR A 30 10.83 8.37 5.32
N ALA A 31 11.40 9.49 4.88
CA ALA A 31 11.92 9.64 3.53
C ALA A 31 13.31 10.26 3.57
N SER A 32 14.21 9.71 2.76
CA SER A 32 15.58 10.21 2.61
C SER A 32 15.74 11.14 1.41
N THR A 33 14.83 11.04 0.43
CA THR A 33 14.79 11.87 -0.79
C THR A 33 13.36 12.06 -1.23
N ASP A 34 13.14 13.07 -2.09
CA ASP A 34 11.80 13.39 -2.56
C ASP A 34 11.42 12.42 -3.69
N TYR A 35 10.67 11.39 -3.33
CA TYR A 35 10.20 10.39 -4.28
C TYR A 35 9.01 10.87 -5.12
N VAL A 36 8.46 12.07 -4.87
CA VAL A 36 7.44 12.66 -5.76
C VAL A 36 8.05 13.03 -7.11
N LEU A 37 9.35 13.36 -7.13
CA LEU A 37 10.09 13.68 -8.36
C LEU A 37 10.51 12.44 -9.16
N TRP A 38 10.45 11.25 -8.55
CA TRP A 38 10.90 10.03 -9.20
C TRP A 38 10.08 9.67 -10.45
N ALA A 39 10.64 8.80 -11.29
CA ALA A 39 9.93 8.31 -12.46
C ALA A 39 8.54 7.72 -12.07
N PRO A 40 7.49 7.89 -12.90
CA PRO A 40 6.14 7.41 -12.58
C PRO A 40 6.09 5.93 -12.19
N ALA A 41 6.87 5.07 -12.86
CA ALA A 41 6.96 3.65 -12.53
C ALA A 41 7.43 3.40 -11.09
N ALA A 42 8.39 4.19 -10.60
CA ALA A 42 8.90 4.06 -9.23
C ALA A 42 7.86 4.53 -8.20
N LYS A 43 7.13 5.61 -8.48
CA LYS A 43 5.99 6.05 -7.65
C LYS A 43 4.92 4.97 -7.53
N HIS A 44 4.57 4.30 -8.63
CA HIS A 44 3.59 3.20 -8.61
C HIS A 44 4.10 1.99 -7.84
N MET A 45 5.40 1.66 -7.90
CA MET A 45 5.97 0.61 -7.05
C MET A 45 5.89 0.96 -5.57
N LEU A 46 6.22 2.20 -5.19
CA LEU A 46 6.07 2.66 -3.81
C LEU A 46 4.61 2.58 -3.36
N PHE A 47 3.68 3.02 -4.21
CA PHE A 47 2.25 2.92 -3.95
C PHE A 47 1.78 1.46 -3.76
N MET A 48 2.29 0.50 -4.54
CA MET A 48 2.01 -0.93 -4.27
C MET A 48 2.62 -1.39 -2.94
N GLY A 49 3.83 -0.92 -2.63
CA GLY A 49 4.52 -1.21 -1.36
C GLY A 49 3.76 -0.75 -0.13
N MET A 50 2.96 0.33 -0.23
CA MET A 50 2.10 0.82 0.85
C MET A 50 1.15 -0.26 1.39
N PHE A 51 0.67 -1.16 0.55
CA PHE A 51 -0.24 -2.25 0.93
C PHE A 51 0.48 -3.51 1.45
N VAL A 52 1.81 -3.56 1.37
CA VAL A 52 2.61 -4.65 1.89
C VAL A 52 3.13 -4.25 3.26
N GLY A 53 2.48 -4.72 4.32
CA GLY A 53 2.91 -4.45 5.69
C GLY A 53 3.92 -5.47 6.20
N GLY A 54 4.62 -5.10 7.28
CA GLY A 54 5.53 -6.00 8.01
C GLY A 54 4.88 -7.27 8.58
N MET A 55 5.64 -7.98 9.42
CA MET A 55 5.23 -9.27 10.00
C MET A 55 4.13 -9.13 11.05
N VAL A 56 3.47 -10.26 11.36
CA VAL A 56 2.50 -10.35 12.45
C VAL A 56 3.19 -10.06 13.79
N GLY A 57 2.53 -9.31 14.68
CA GLY A 57 3.10 -8.88 15.95
C GLY A 57 4.00 -7.64 15.87
N SER A 58 4.23 -7.09 14.67
CA SER A 58 4.93 -5.82 14.48
C SER A 58 4.00 -4.60 14.64
N THR A 59 4.58 -3.41 14.85
CA THR A 59 3.91 -2.11 14.97
C THR A 59 3.33 -1.58 13.66
N THR A 60 3.51 -2.28 12.54
CA THR A 60 2.98 -1.83 11.23
C THR A 60 1.45 -1.89 11.18
N CYS A 61 0.81 -0.96 10.48
CA CYS A 61 -0.66 -0.90 10.35
C CYS A 61 -1.20 -1.40 9.00
N SER A 62 -0.33 -1.54 7.99
CA SER A 62 -0.70 -2.03 6.67
C SER A 62 -1.12 -3.50 6.66
N ILE A 63 -1.63 -3.99 5.53
CA ILE A 63 -2.02 -5.39 5.34
C ILE A 63 -0.80 -6.28 5.54
N LYS A 64 -0.79 -6.99 6.66
CA LYS A 64 0.33 -7.83 7.10
C LYS A 64 0.73 -8.85 6.05
N SER A 65 2.04 -9.01 5.84
CA SER A 65 2.62 -9.97 4.88
C SER A 65 2.09 -11.40 5.03
N LEU A 66 1.77 -11.85 6.25
CA LEU A 66 1.19 -13.18 6.47
C LEU A 66 -0.18 -13.35 5.78
N ARG A 67 -1.03 -12.30 5.78
CA ARG A 67 -2.35 -12.36 5.13
C ARG A 67 -2.21 -12.50 3.62
N TRP A 68 -1.26 -11.77 3.03
CA TRP A 68 -0.92 -11.92 1.61
C TRP A 68 -0.43 -13.34 1.29
N LEU A 69 0.44 -13.91 2.12
CA LEU A 69 0.94 -15.27 1.94
C LEU A 69 -0.18 -16.32 1.98
N VAL A 70 -1.08 -16.23 2.97
CA VAL A 70 -2.22 -17.16 3.09
C VAL A 70 -3.19 -16.99 1.92
N ALA A 71 -3.54 -15.76 1.56
CA ALA A 71 -4.43 -15.47 0.44
C ALA A 71 -3.88 -15.99 -0.90
N LEU A 72 -2.58 -15.82 -1.16
CA LEU A 72 -1.93 -16.35 -2.37
C LEU A 72 -1.90 -17.87 -2.40
N LYS A 73 -1.60 -18.52 -1.27
CA LYS A 73 -1.62 -19.99 -1.17
C LYS A 73 -3.03 -20.55 -1.34
N SER A 74 -4.03 -19.91 -0.73
CA SER A 74 -5.44 -20.27 -0.90
C SER A 74 -5.90 -20.06 -2.33
N PHE A 75 -5.58 -18.92 -2.94
CA PHE A 75 -5.93 -18.66 -4.34
C PHE A 75 -5.35 -19.71 -5.30
N ARG A 76 -4.08 -20.11 -5.10
CA ARG A 76 -3.46 -21.18 -5.87
C ARG A 76 -4.14 -22.53 -5.65
N ARG A 77 -4.54 -22.84 -4.41
CA ARG A 77 -5.31 -24.05 -4.09
C ARG A 77 -6.66 -24.01 -4.81
N ASP A 78 -7.39 -22.92 -4.70
CA ASP A 78 -8.74 -22.76 -5.24
C ASP A 78 -8.71 -22.88 -6.78
N LEU A 79 -7.70 -22.30 -7.45
CA LEU A 79 -7.47 -22.49 -8.88
C LEU A 79 -7.18 -23.96 -9.24
N PHE A 80 -6.40 -24.66 -8.42
CA PHE A 80 -6.10 -26.08 -8.65
C PHE A 80 -7.34 -26.97 -8.47
N THR A 81 -8.12 -26.73 -7.42
CA THR A 81 -9.35 -27.47 -7.12
C THR A 81 -10.47 -27.12 -8.10
N ALA A 82 -10.50 -25.90 -8.66
CA ALA A 82 -11.40 -25.56 -9.76
C ALA A 82 -11.17 -26.43 -11.01
N ILE A 83 -9.92 -26.86 -11.26
CA ILE A 83 -9.56 -27.78 -12.34
C ILE A 83 -9.72 -29.24 -11.91
N HIS A 84 -9.45 -29.56 -10.63
CA HIS A 84 -9.53 -30.90 -10.05
C HIS A 84 -10.50 -30.94 -8.86
N PRO A 85 -11.82 -31.03 -9.09
CA PRO A 85 -12.84 -30.84 -8.06
C PRO A 85 -12.78 -31.87 -6.92
N GLU A 86 -12.21 -33.06 -7.16
CA GLU A 86 -12.03 -34.09 -6.12
C GLU A 86 -10.78 -33.88 -5.25
N SER A 87 -9.96 -32.86 -5.53
CA SER A 87 -8.72 -32.62 -4.79
C SER A 87 -8.96 -31.86 -3.48
N VAL A 88 -8.76 -32.55 -2.36
CA VAL A 88 -8.70 -31.94 -1.03
C VAL A 88 -7.25 -31.56 -0.70
N ARG A 89 -6.95 -30.26 -0.72
CA ARG A 89 -5.60 -29.73 -0.43
C ARG A 89 -5.67 -28.66 0.64
N PRO A 90 -5.29 -28.94 1.91
CA PRO A 90 -5.27 -27.90 2.93
C PRO A 90 -4.16 -26.87 2.65
N VAL A 91 -4.44 -25.59 2.90
CA VAL A 91 -3.42 -24.54 2.89
C VAL A 91 -2.55 -24.72 4.13
N ARG A 92 -1.23 -24.81 3.96
CA ARG A 92 -0.28 -24.98 5.08
C ARG A 92 0.64 -23.79 5.27
N ILE A 93 0.86 -23.40 6.52
CA ILE A 93 1.85 -22.43 6.96
C ILE A 93 2.76 -23.12 7.98
N SER A 94 4.07 -23.10 7.74
CA SER A 94 5.06 -23.73 8.62
C SER A 94 4.81 -25.22 8.91
N GLY A 95 4.22 -25.95 7.97
CA GLY A 95 3.89 -27.38 8.12
C GLY A 95 2.48 -27.65 8.64
N GLU A 96 1.87 -26.69 9.35
CA GLU A 96 0.54 -26.83 9.93
C GLU A 96 -0.57 -26.38 8.97
N PRO A 97 -1.72 -27.08 8.93
CA PRO A 97 -2.88 -26.64 8.17
C PRO A 97 -3.49 -25.38 8.79
N VAL A 98 -3.87 -24.43 7.94
CA VAL A 98 -4.63 -23.24 8.33
C VAL A 98 -6.12 -23.59 8.29
N ASP A 99 -6.85 -23.19 9.33
CA ASP A 99 -8.30 -23.36 9.41
C ASP A 99 -9.03 -22.62 8.28
N GLU A 100 -10.08 -23.24 7.73
CA GLU A 100 -10.82 -22.66 6.60
C GLU A 100 -11.62 -21.40 7.02
N GLY A 101 -12.06 -21.33 8.29
CA GLY A 101 -12.64 -20.13 8.86
C GLY A 101 -11.65 -18.97 8.86
N ALA A 102 -10.41 -19.22 9.30
CA ALA A 102 -9.35 -18.22 9.26
C ALA A 102 -9.02 -17.73 7.84
N ILE A 103 -9.03 -18.62 6.84
CA ILE A 103 -8.84 -18.25 5.43
C ILE A 103 -9.98 -17.32 4.96
N ARG A 104 -11.23 -17.66 5.28
CA ARG A 104 -12.41 -16.84 4.96
C ARG A 104 -12.34 -15.46 5.61
N ASP A 105 -11.94 -15.39 6.87
CA ASP A 105 -11.76 -14.13 7.60
C ASP A 105 -10.66 -13.26 6.98
N ILE A 106 -9.58 -13.88 6.50
CA ILE A 106 -8.52 -13.18 5.77
C ILE A 106 -9.06 -12.58 4.47
N TYR A 107 -9.83 -13.34 3.68
CA TYR A 107 -10.45 -12.80 2.46
C TYR A 107 -11.45 -11.67 2.75
N ALA A 108 -12.28 -11.83 3.77
CA ALA A 108 -13.21 -10.78 4.20
C ALA A 108 -12.47 -9.50 4.61
N TYR A 109 -11.38 -9.63 5.39
CA TYR A 109 -10.52 -8.52 5.77
C TYR A 109 -9.86 -7.82 4.56
N LEU A 110 -9.34 -8.59 3.61
CA LEU A 110 -8.72 -8.03 2.39
C LEU A 110 -9.75 -7.28 1.54
N LEU A 111 -10.92 -7.87 1.33
CA LEU A 111 -12.01 -7.25 0.58
C LEU A 111 -12.48 -5.96 1.27
N LEU A 112 -12.72 -6.00 2.57
CA LEU A 112 -13.15 -4.83 3.34
C LEU A 112 -12.09 -3.72 3.31
N SER A 113 -10.82 -4.07 3.45
CA SER A 113 -9.69 -3.13 3.34
C SER A 113 -9.69 -2.40 2.00
N ILE A 114 -9.89 -3.13 0.89
CA ILE A 114 -9.94 -2.56 -0.46
C ILE A 114 -11.16 -1.65 -0.62
N VAL A 115 -12.33 -2.07 -0.13
CA VAL A 115 -13.57 -1.27 -0.20
C VAL A 115 -13.42 0.04 0.57
N ILE A 116 -12.93 -0.02 1.82
CA ILE A 116 -12.70 1.19 2.64
C ILE A 116 -11.69 2.11 1.96
N PHE A 117 -10.60 1.57 1.45
CA PHE A 117 -9.59 2.33 0.72
C PHE A 117 -10.18 3.11 -0.47
N PHE A 118 -10.95 2.45 -1.34
CA PHE A 118 -11.55 3.12 -2.50
C PHE A 118 -12.63 4.13 -2.09
N LEU A 119 -13.43 3.82 -1.07
CA LEU A 119 -14.42 4.78 -0.54
C LEU A 119 -13.73 6.03 0.00
N LEU A 120 -12.62 5.89 0.73
CA LEU A 120 -11.84 7.03 1.21
C LEU A 120 -11.26 7.86 0.05
N ALA A 121 -10.73 7.20 -0.99
CA ALA A 121 -10.23 7.91 -2.17
C ALA A 121 -11.33 8.72 -2.86
N VAL A 122 -12.53 8.16 -3.04
CA VAL A 122 -13.69 8.87 -3.60
C VAL A 122 -14.08 10.05 -2.71
N VAL A 123 -14.13 9.87 -1.39
CA VAL A 123 -14.45 10.97 -0.46
C VAL A 123 -13.44 12.12 -0.60
N ILE A 124 -12.14 11.81 -0.69
CA ILE A 124 -11.08 12.81 -0.85
C ILE A 124 -11.25 13.59 -2.16
N VAL A 125 -11.49 12.90 -3.28
CA VAL A 125 -11.71 13.55 -4.59
C VAL A 125 -12.93 14.46 -4.55
N VAL A 126 -14.05 13.98 -4.00
CA VAL A 126 -15.30 14.75 -3.91
C VAL A 126 -15.14 15.99 -3.03
N ASP A 127 -14.39 15.87 -1.93
CA ASP A 127 -14.15 16.99 -1.02
C ASP A 127 -13.17 18.02 -1.64
N ALA A 128 -12.14 17.56 -2.36
CA ALA A 128 -11.21 18.42 -3.08
C ALA A 128 -11.91 19.26 -4.16
N GLU A 129 -12.78 18.64 -4.96
CA GLU A 129 -13.59 19.33 -5.98
C GLU A 129 -14.50 20.41 -5.37
N ARG A 130 -15.14 20.11 -4.24
CA ARG A 130 -15.97 21.10 -3.52
C ARG A 130 -15.17 22.30 -3.02
N ALA A 131 -13.92 22.07 -2.62
CA ALA A 131 -13.01 23.10 -2.16
C ALA A 131 -12.28 23.84 -3.31
N ASN A 132 -12.57 23.53 -4.58
CA ASN A 132 -11.82 24.01 -5.76
C ASN A 132 -10.30 23.73 -5.68
N LEU A 133 -9.92 22.63 -5.01
CA LEU A 133 -8.54 22.17 -4.92
C LEU A 133 -8.26 21.18 -6.04
N ARG A 134 -7.16 21.38 -6.76
CA ARG A 134 -6.71 20.47 -7.81
C ARG A 134 -5.92 19.33 -7.17
N VAL A 135 -6.59 18.22 -6.90
CA VAL A 135 -5.96 16.97 -6.45
C VAL A 135 -6.09 15.93 -7.56
N THR A 136 -4.98 15.33 -7.97
CA THR A 136 -5.03 14.25 -8.97
C THR A 136 -5.57 12.95 -8.36
N GLU A 137 -6.10 12.06 -9.18
CA GLU A 137 -6.63 10.76 -8.71
C GLU A 137 -5.55 9.94 -8.02
N PHE A 138 -4.31 10.01 -8.49
CA PHE A 138 -3.18 9.32 -7.89
C PHE A 138 -2.81 9.88 -6.50
N GLU A 139 -2.89 11.20 -6.32
CA GLU A 139 -2.67 11.83 -5.02
C GLU A 139 -3.79 11.49 -4.03
N ALA A 140 -5.05 11.47 -4.48
CA ALA A 140 -6.17 11.06 -3.66
C ALA A 140 -6.08 9.59 -3.23
N LEU A 141 -5.68 8.70 -4.15
CA LEU A 141 -5.39 7.29 -3.83
C LEU A 141 -4.23 7.18 -2.83
N GLY A 142 -3.14 7.92 -3.02
CA GLY A 142 -2.02 7.97 -2.08
C GLY A 142 -2.45 8.44 -0.68
N ALA A 143 -3.21 9.53 -0.62
CA ALA A 143 -3.74 10.12 0.61
C ALA A 143 -4.70 9.16 1.33
N ALA A 144 -5.59 8.47 0.60
CA ALA A 144 -6.46 7.44 1.16
C ALA A 144 -5.66 6.24 1.70
N ALA A 145 -4.66 5.77 0.94
CA ALA A 145 -3.83 4.63 1.35
C ALA A 145 -3.05 4.94 2.63
N THR A 146 -2.40 6.10 2.70
CA THR A 146 -1.59 6.46 3.88
C THR A 146 -2.43 6.72 5.11
N THR A 147 -3.60 7.35 4.98
CA THR A 147 -4.50 7.60 6.11
C THR A 147 -5.12 6.31 6.63
N PHE A 148 -5.49 5.39 5.74
CA PHE A 148 -6.06 4.10 6.13
C PHE A 148 -5.01 3.15 6.74
N LEU A 149 -3.82 3.06 6.13
CA LEU A 149 -2.78 2.08 6.50
C LEU A 149 -1.71 2.67 7.43
N ASN A 150 -1.88 3.93 7.85
CA ASN A 150 -0.99 4.69 8.73
C ASN A 150 0.47 4.65 8.28
N ILE A 151 0.72 5.03 7.02
CA ILE A 151 2.05 4.96 6.41
C ILE A 151 2.84 6.24 6.67
N GLY A 152 2.15 7.38 6.74
CA GLY A 152 2.73 8.72 6.88
C GLY A 152 2.61 9.50 5.57
N PRO A 153 3.61 9.49 4.69
CA PRO A 153 3.62 10.29 3.47
C PRO A 153 2.78 9.66 2.34
N ALA A 154 2.29 10.53 1.45
CA ALA A 154 1.55 10.19 0.23
C ALA A 154 2.33 10.65 -1.02
N PHE A 155 1.62 11.14 -2.03
CA PHE A 155 2.18 11.70 -3.26
C PHE A 155 1.65 13.12 -3.47
N GLY A 156 2.31 13.86 -4.37
CA GLY A 156 1.96 15.25 -4.65
C GLY A 156 2.25 16.16 -3.47
N ASP A 157 1.30 17.04 -3.16
CA ASP A 157 1.40 18.00 -2.05
C ASP A 157 1.51 17.33 -0.68
N ALA A 158 0.99 16.11 -0.52
CA ALA A 158 1.16 15.30 0.70
C ALA A 158 2.35 14.32 0.60
N GLY A 159 3.30 14.60 -0.29
CA GLY A 159 4.54 13.85 -0.43
C GLY A 159 5.43 13.86 0.82
N PRO A 160 6.61 13.24 0.76
CA PRO A 160 7.52 13.11 1.89
C PRO A 160 8.04 14.44 2.46
N TYR A 161 8.16 15.47 1.61
CA TYR A 161 8.50 16.84 2.03
C TYR A 161 7.30 17.80 1.95
N GLY A 162 6.11 17.24 1.75
CA GLY A 162 4.87 17.96 1.62
C GLY A 162 4.13 18.10 2.95
N THR A 163 2.84 18.46 2.87
CA THR A 163 1.96 18.58 4.03
C THR A 163 0.53 18.21 3.67
N PHE A 164 -0.19 17.60 4.61
CA PHE A 164 -1.64 17.39 4.49
C PHE A 164 -2.44 18.67 4.75
N ALA A 165 -1.80 19.77 5.17
CA ALA A 165 -2.46 21.05 5.43
C ALA A 165 -3.06 21.69 4.17
N THR A 166 -2.67 21.23 2.97
CA THR A 166 -3.28 21.65 1.71
C THR A 166 -4.65 21.02 1.48
N PHE A 167 -4.97 19.90 2.14
CA PHE A 167 -6.27 19.26 2.07
C PHE A 167 -7.32 20.05 2.88
N PRO A 168 -8.60 20.01 2.47
CA PRO A 168 -9.65 20.79 3.12
C PRO A 168 -9.81 20.41 4.61
N LEU A 169 -9.81 21.41 5.49
CA LEU A 169 -9.98 21.23 6.94
C LEU A 169 -11.43 21.39 7.45
N ARG A 170 -12.44 21.57 6.54
CA ARG A 170 -13.88 21.94 6.79
C ARG A 170 -14.06 23.47 6.87
N ARG A 171 -15.14 24.17 6.44
CA ARG A 171 -16.39 23.96 5.67
C ARG A 171 -16.70 25.33 5.03
N THR A 172 -17.04 25.38 3.76
CA THR A 172 -18.05 26.31 3.23
C THR A 172 -19.05 25.50 2.43
#